data_AF-A0A8T2R4U1-F1
#
_entry.id   AF-A0A8T2R4U1-F1
#
_cell.length_a   1.000
_cell.length_b   1.000
_cell.length_c   1.000
_cell.angle_alpha   90.00
_cell.angle_beta   90.00
_cell.angle_gamma   90.00
#
_symmetry.space_group_name_H-M   'P 1'
#
loop_
_entity.id
_entity.type
_entity.pdbx_description
1 polymer ?
#
loop_
_entity_poly.entity_id
_entity_poly.type
_entity_poly.pdbx_seq_one_letter_code
_entity_poly.pdbx_strand_id
1 'polypeptide(L)'
;MLENLEDASNELILTDEDVVRYQLGEVFCHILKDEVEERLDALKAESEKELEQLEEEKEAVLAHMAKLKTILYGKFKDSVNLEED
;
A
#
# COMPACT_ATOMS: atom_id res chain seq x y z
N MET A 1 7.18 1.98 2.11
CA MET A 1 6.90 1.00 3.21
C MET A 1 7.23 -0.40 2.74
N LEU A 2 6.71 -0.84 1.58
CA LEU A 2 7.08 -2.12 0.97
C LEU A 2 8.60 -2.27 0.77
N GLU A 3 9.24 -1.24 0.20
CA GLU A 3 10.70 -1.19 0.01
C GLU A 3 11.47 -1.41 1.32
N ASN A 4 11.06 -0.74 2.42
CA ASN A 4 11.68 -0.96 3.73
C ASN A 4 11.51 -2.39 4.26
N LEU A 5 10.38 -3.05 3.97
CA LEU A 5 10.15 -4.46 4.34
C LEU A 5 11.00 -5.39 3.49
N GLU A 6 11.22 -5.06 2.22
CA GLU A 6 12.09 -5.79 1.31
C GLU A 6 13.56 -5.67 1.73
N ASP A 7 14.01 -4.46 2.04
CA ASP A 7 15.34 -4.21 2.61
C ASP A 7 15.54 -4.97 3.91
N ALA A 8 14.56 -4.95 4.83
CA ALA A 8 14.64 -5.70 6.08
C ALA A 8 14.74 -7.21 5.87
N SER A 9 14.00 -7.78 4.91
CA SER A 9 14.13 -9.20 4.55
C SER A 9 15.49 -9.51 3.94
N ASN A 10 16.01 -8.64 3.08
CA ASN A 10 17.33 -8.81 2.46
C ASN A 10 18.44 -8.82 3.51
N GLU A 11 18.40 -7.90 4.48
CA GLU A 11 19.33 -7.87 5.61
C GLU A 11 19.18 -9.11 6.51
N LEU A 12 17.96 -9.59 6.73
CA LEU A 12 17.70 -10.79 7.52
C LEU A 12 18.34 -12.04 6.90
N ILE A 13 18.39 -12.14 5.57
CA ILE A 13 19.05 -13.26 4.88
C ILE A 13 20.55 -13.30 5.21
N LEU A 14 21.19 -12.15 5.40
CA LEU A 14 22.64 -12.03 5.62
C LEU A 14 23.09 -12.43 7.04
N THR A 15 22.17 -12.57 7.99
CA THR A 15 22.53 -12.96 9.37
C THR A 15 22.63 -14.48 9.53
N ASP A 16 23.70 -14.93 10.20
CA ASP A 16 23.90 -16.31 10.63
C ASP A 16 23.25 -16.61 12.01
N GLU A 17 22.59 -15.62 12.62
CA GLU A 17 21.93 -15.78 13.91
C GLU A 17 20.54 -16.44 13.78
N ASP A 18 20.28 -17.50 14.56
CA ASP A 18 18.97 -18.17 14.61
C ASP A 18 17.88 -17.32 15.30
N VAL A 19 18.28 -16.35 16.11
CA VAL A 19 17.41 -15.47 16.90
C VAL A 19 17.79 -14.03 16.63
N VAL A 20 16.83 -13.21 16.21
CA VAL A 20 17.04 -11.81 15.88
C VAL A 20 16.21 -10.89 16.78
N ARG A 21 16.63 -9.62 16.88
CA ARG A 21 15.88 -8.59 17.58
C ARG A 21 14.85 -7.97 16.65
N TYR A 22 13.58 -8.28 16.87
CA TYR A 22 12.45 -7.75 16.13
C TYR A 22 11.79 -6.58 16.86
N GLN A 23 11.59 -5.46 16.16
CA GLN A 23 11.00 -4.24 16.74
C GLN A 23 9.47 -4.33 16.78
N LEU A 24 8.88 -4.09 17.96
CA LEU A 24 7.45 -3.99 18.19
C LEU A 24 7.16 -2.67 18.90
N GLY A 25 6.74 -1.65 18.13
CA GLY A 25 6.58 -0.29 18.63
C GLY A 25 7.91 0.28 19.13
N GLU A 26 8.02 0.49 20.45
CA GLU A 26 9.20 1.07 21.11
C GLU A 26 10.15 0.03 21.74
N VAL A 27 9.82 -1.27 21.63
CA VAL A 27 10.61 -2.34 22.25
C VAL A 27 11.14 -3.34 21.22
N PHE A 28 12.16 -4.10 21.60
CA PHE A 28 12.69 -5.21 20.80
C PHE A 28 12.49 -6.55 21.52
N CYS A 29 12.01 -7.54 20.78
CA CYS A 29 11.85 -8.91 21.24
C CYS A 29 12.83 -9.82 20.51
N HIS A 30 13.31 -10.85 21.19
CA HIS A 30 14.10 -11.91 20.57
C HIS A 30 13.13 -12.93 19.96
N ILE A 31 13.20 -13.10 18.65
CA ILE A 31 12.30 -13.97 17.88
C ILE A 31 13.17 -14.82 16.95
N LEU A 32 12.72 -16.05 16.67
CA LEU A 32 13.39 -16.92 15.69
C LEU A 32 13.40 -16.26 14.32
N LYS A 33 14.52 -16.39 13.61
CA LYS A 33 14.69 -15.84 12.26
C LYS A 33 13.55 -16.25 11.32
N ASP A 34 13.24 -17.55 11.26
CA ASP A 34 12.17 -18.10 10.42
C ASP A 34 10.80 -17.47 10.72
N GLU A 35 10.50 -17.21 12.00
CA GLU A 35 9.24 -16.56 12.39
C GLU A 35 9.21 -15.08 11.95
N VAL A 36 10.37 -14.39 11.96
CA VAL A 36 10.46 -13.02 11.45
C VAL A 36 10.31 -12.99 9.93
N GLU A 37 10.87 -13.97 9.21
CA GLU A 37 10.69 -14.11 7.76
C GLU A 37 9.20 -14.27 7.40
N GLU A 38 8.49 -15.20 8.06
CA GLU A 38 7.05 -15.40 7.84
C GLU A 38 6.24 -14.13 8.13
N ARG A 39 6.58 -13.39 9.19
CA ARG A 39 5.91 -12.14 9.55
C ARG A 39 6.14 -11.05 8.50
N LEU A 40 7.38 -10.90 8.01
CA LEU A 40 7.71 -9.93 6.97
C LEU A 40 6.98 -10.24 5.66
N ASP A 41 6.90 -11.50 5.26
CA ASP A 41 6.19 -11.92 4.06
C ASP A 41 4.68 -11.67 4.17
N ALA A 42 4.08 -11.95 5.33
CA ALA A 42 2.68 -11.65 5.58
C ALA A 42 2.39 -10.14 5.51
N LEU A 43 3.25 -9.31 6.10
CA LEU A 43 3.13 -7.84 6.07
C LEU A 43 3.26 -7.28 4.64
N LYS A 44 4.17 -7.83 3.82
CA LYS A 44 4.30 -7.44 2.41
C LYS A 44 3.03 -7.79 1.63
N ALA A 45 2.54 -9.02 1.75
CA ALA A 45 1.33 -9.46 1.06
C ALA A 45 0.09 -8.64 1.46
N GLU A 46 -0.04 -8.30 2.74
CA GLU A 46 -1.10 -7.41 3.22
C GLU A 46 -0.98 -6.00 2.61
N SER A 47 0.22 -5.44 2.61
CA SER A 47 0.49 -4.11 2.05
C SER A 47 0.24 -4.04 0.54
N GLU A 48 0.63 -5.07 -0.22
CA GLU A 48 0.36 -5.17 -1.66
C GLU A 48 -1.14 -5.23 -1.94
N LYS A 49 -1.87 -6.03 -1.16
CA LYS A 49 -3.32 -6.13 -1.29
C LYS A 49 -4.03 -4.83 -0.95
N GLU A 50 -3.59 -4.13 0.09
CA GLU A 50 -4.15 -2.81 0.44
C GLU A 50 -3.89 -1.80 -0.69
N LEU A 51 -2.70 -1.82 -1.29
CA LEU A 51 -2.38 -0.98 -2.44
C LEU A 51 -3.31 -1.26 -3.63
N GLU A 52 -3.49 -2.53 -3.99
CA GLU A 52 -4.39 -2.94 -5.09
C GLU A 52 -5.83 -2.43 -4.84
N GLN A 53 -6.35 -2.60 -3.61
CA GLN A 53 -7.67 -2.11 -3.25
C GLN A 53 -7.80 -0.58 -3.38
N LEU A 54 -6.79 0.17 -2.92
CA LEU A 54 -6.79 1.63 -3.03
C LEU A 54 -6.72 2.10 -4.49
N GLU A 55 -5.99 1.38 -5.35
CA GLU A 55 -5.94 1.66 -6.78
C GLU A 55 -7.30 1.42 -7.46
N GLU A 56 -7.96 0.30 -7.17
CA GLU A 56 -9.30 0.01 -7.65
C GLU A 56 -10.32 1.08 -7.21
N GLU A 57 -10.29 1.48 -5.93
CA GLU A 57 -11.15 2.54 -5.41
C GLU A 57 -10.91 3.88 -6.11
N LYS A 58 -9.64 4.24 -6.32
CA LYS A 58 -9.26 5.45 -7.05
C LYS A 58 -9.81 5.42 -8.48
N GLU A 59 -9.64 4.32 -9.19
CA GLU A 59 -10.17 4.17 -10.56
C GLU A 59 -11.70 4.28 -10.60
N ALA A 60 -12.39 3.66 -9.64
CA ALA A 60 -13.84 3.76 -9.52
C ALA A 60 -14.31 5.21 -9.29
N VAL A 61 -13.62 5.94 -8.41
CA VAL A 61 -13.91 7.36 -8.14
C VAL A 61 -13.68 8.22 -9.39
N LEU A 62 -12.56 8.02 -10.10
CA LEU A 62 -12.27 8.74 -11.35
C LEU A 62 -13.33 8.44 -12.43
N ALA A 63 -13.76 7.18 -12.55
CA ALA A 63 -14.82 6.80 -13.47
C ALA A 63 -16.17 7.44 -13.11
N HIS A 64 -16.50 7.52 -11.82
CA HIS A 64 -17.69 8.23 -11.34
C HIS A 64 -17.62 9.73 -11.64
N MET A 65 -16.46 10.35 -11.42
CA MET A 65 -16.22 11.76 -11.73
C MET A 65 -16.39 12.04 -13.24
N ALA A 66 -15.82 11.21 -14.11
CA ALA A 66 -15.94 11.35 -15.56
C ALA A 66 -17.40 11.24 -16.04
N LYS A 67 -18.16 10.28 -15.49
CA LYS A 67 -19.61 10.14 -15.76
C LYS A 67 -20.37 11.39 -15.32
N LEU A 68 -20.08 11.90 -14.12
CA LEU A 68 -20.73 13.09 -13.58
C LEU A 68 -20.44 14.34 -14.42
N LYS A 69 -19.18 14.54 -14.83
CA LYS A 69 -18.79 15.64 -15.74
C LYS A 69 -19.61 15.59 -17.04
N THR A 70 -19.73 14.41 -17.66
CA THR A 70 -20.55 14.22 -18.87
C THR A 70 -22.02 14.64 -18.65
N ILE A 71 -22.63 14.23 -17.53
CA ILE A 71 -24.01 14.58 -17.20
C ILE A 71 -24.16 16.11 -17.05
N LEU A 72 -23.23 16.75 -16.35
CA LEU A 72 -23.27 18.19 -16.10
C LEU A 72 -23.09 19.00 -17.38
N TYR A 73 -22.13 18.65 -18.23
CA TYR A 73 -21.97 19.29 -19.54
C TYR A 73 -23.20 19.08 -20.44
N GLY A 74 -23.81 17.89 -20.42
CA GLY A 74 -25.05 17.64 -21.16
C GLY A 74 -26.22 18.50 -20.71
N LYS A 75 -26.33 18.79 -19.40
CA LYS A 75 -27.42 19.60 -18.83
C LYS A 75 -27.20 21.10 -18.93
N PHE A 76 -25.99 21.56 -18.67
CA PHE A 76 -25.70 22.98 -18.46
C PHE A 76 -24.82 23.60 -19.54
N LYS A 77 -24.20 22.79 -20.41
CA LYS A 77 -23.36 23.21 -21.55
C LYS A 77 -22.38 24.33 -21.14
N ASP A 78 -22.46 25.47 -21.80
CA ASP A 78 -21.57 26.63 -21.63
C ASP A 78 -21.79 27.39 -20.31
N SER A 79 -22.77 26.98 -19.49
CA SER A 79 -23.07 27.63 -18.20
C SER A 79 -22.18 27.15 -17.05
N VAL A 80 -21.29 26.17 -17.29
CA VAL A 80 -20.39 25.62 -16.26
C VAL A 80 -19.02 25.28 -16.87
N ASN A 81 -17.95 25.52 -16.12
CA ASN A 81 -16.60 25.08 -16.45
C ASN A 81 -16.14 24.02 -15.43
N LEU A 82 -15.78 22.82 -15.89
CA LEU A 82 -15.43 21.65 -15.06
C LEU A 82 -14.05 21.05 -15.43
N GLU A 83 -13.26 21.78 -16.21
CA GLU A 83 -11.86 21.40 -16.49
C GLU A 83 -10.99 21.63 -15.24
N GLU A 84 -10.01 20.75 -15.06
CA GLU A 84 -8.96 20.91 -14.04
C GLU A 84 -7.77 21.63 -14.69
N ASP A 85 -7.13 22.55 -13.95
CA ASP A 85 -5.78 23.03 -14.29
C ASP A 85 -4.74 21.90 -14.15
#